data_AF-A0A1B6Y9G3-F1
#
_entry.id   AF-A0A1B6Y9G3-F1
#
_cell.length_a   1.000
_cell.length_b   1.000
_cell.length_c   1.000
_cell.angle_alpha   90.00
_cell.angle_beta   90.00
_cell.angle_gamma   90.00
#
_symmetry.space_group_name_H-M   'P 1'
#
loop_
_entity.id
_entity.type
_entity.pdbx_description
1 polymer ?
#
loop_
_entity_poly.entity_id
_entity_poly.type
_entity_poly.pdbx_seq_one_letter_code
_entity_poly.pdbx_strand_id
1 'polypeptide(L)'
;MKNIGVKLLFVVLGFTIITACGETEEERRAKERARMDSLRKAQQQQIAEEMARLEEENNTESTESSESASEEMKEETAGYTFMENGEYAVQVGAFRSEDKAKGYIAKWSDRNYPSAYTVKIGEEEHGDVWFRVRVGFFGSKEEAANLGAELAKEINSGYWVSKVR
;
A
#
# COMPACT_ATOMS: atom_id res chain seq x y z
N MET A 1 0.00 11.46 83.20
CA MET A 1 -0.40 11.05 81.84
C MET A 1 -0.56 12.27 80.91
N LYS A 2 0.49 13.09 80.71
CA LYS A 2 0.40 14.34 79.90
C LYS A 2 1.32 14.37 78.68
N ASN A 3 2.23 13.39 78.58
CA ASN A 3 3.29 13.33 77.56
C ASN A 3 3.03 12.26 76.48
N ILE A 4 1.95 11.49 76.62
CA ILE A 4 1.58 10.40 75.71
C ILE A 4 0.89 10.97 74.46
N GLY A 5 0.00 11.96 74.62
CA GLY A 5 -0.67 12.62 73.49
C GLY A 5 0.30 13.34 72.55
N VAL A 6 1.32 14.01 73.10
CA VAL A 6 2.35 14.71 72.31
C VAL A 6 3.22 13.71 71.54
N LYS A 7 3.63 12.60 72.17
CA LYS A 7 4.41 11.56 71.50
C LYS A 7 3.62 10.84 70.40
N LEU A 8 2.32 10.61 70.61
CA LEU A 8 1.42 10.04 69.59
C LEU A 8 1.25 10.99 68.40
N LEU A 9 1.15 12.30 68.64
CA LEU A 9 1.04 13.31 67.59
C LEU A 9 2.32 13.39 66.73
N PHE A 10 3.51 13.28 67.33
CA PHE A 10 4.77 13.25 66.58
C PHE A 10 4.97 11.96 65.77
N VAL A 11 4.48 10.81 66.24
CA VAL A 11 4.58 9.53 65.49
C VAL A 11 3.67 9.54 64.26
N VAL A 12 2.46 10.10 64.38
CA VAL A 12 1.54 10.24 63.24
C VAL A 12 2.07 11.24 62.20
N LEU A 13 2.68 12.35 62.65
CA LEU A 13 3.26 13.35 61.76
C LEU A 13 4.53 12.86 61.04
N GLY A 14 5.28 11.94 61.64
CA GLY A 14 6.47 11.33 61.03
C GLY A 14 6.15 10.29 59.95
N PHE A 15 5.01 9.61 60.04
CA PHE A 15 4.62 8.57 59.08
C PHE A 15 4.07 9.12 57.75
N THR A 16 3.57 10.36 57.74
CA THR A 16 3.02 11.00 56.52
C THR A 16 4.09 11.55 55.57
N ILE A 17 5.37 11.54 55.97
CA ILE A 17 6.48 12.11 55.17
C ILE A 17 7.13 11.06 54.25
N ILE A 18 6.83 9.77 54.44
CA ILE A 18 7.50 8.66 53.72
C ILE A 18 6.84 8.33 52.37
N THR A 19 5.68 8.92 52.04
CA THR A 19 4.99 8.67 50.75
C THR A 19 5.30 9.67 49.64
N ALA A 20 6.28 10.57 49.84
CA ALA A 20 6.52 11.71 48.94
C ALA A 20 7.62 11.52 47.87
N CYS A 21 8.08 10.30 47.60
CA CYS A 21 8.99 10.00 46.49
C CYS A 21 8.51 8.81 45.65
N GLY A 22 7.35 8.97 45.03
CA GLY A 22 6.95 8.19 43.86
C GLY A 22 6.32 9.14 42.86
N GLU A 23 6.83 9.18 41.61
CA GLU A 23 6.18 9.89 40.49
C GLU A 23 4.69 9.53 40.52
N THR A 24 3.83 10.55 40.60
CA THR A 24 2.38 10.33 40.64
C THR A 24 1.97 9.60 39.36
N GLU A 25 0.92 8.75 39.41
CA GLU A 25 0.52 7.98 38.21
C GLU A 25 0.22 8.87 37.00
N GLU A 26 -0.20 10.13 37.23
CA GLU A 26 -0.43 11.11 36.18
C GLU A 26 0.86 11.55 35.49
N GLU A 27 1.94 11.82 36.24
CA GLU A 27 3.24 12.17 35.69
C GLU A 27 3.85 11.02 34.88
N ARG A 28 3.68 9.78 35.35
CA ARG A 28 4.15 8.58 34.60
C ARG A 28 3.40 8.42 33.29
N ARG A 29 2.07 8.57 33.29
CA ARG A 29 1.24 8.52 32.08
C ARG A 29 1.55 9.68 31.12
N ALA A 30 1.81 10.88 31.63
CA ALA A 30 2.19 12.04 30.81
C ALA A 30 3.52 11.80 30.09
N LYS A 31 4.51 11.22 30.78
CA LYS A 31 5.81 10.85 30.23
C LYS A 31 5.73 9.72 29.21
N GLU A 32 4.90 8.71 29.46
CA GLU A 32 4.61 7.63 28.49
C GLU A 32 3.93 8.18 27.24
N ARG A 33 2.94 9.07 27.39
CA ARG A 33 2.29 9.74 26.25
C ARG A 33 3.27 10.58 25.43
N ALA A 34 4.13 11.35 26.11
CA ALA A 34 5.16 12.13 25.44
C ALA A 34 6.13 11.24 24.65
N ARG A 35 6.57 10.10 25.22
CA ARG A 35 7.40 9.11 24.51
C ARG A 35 6.69 8.54 23.28
N MET A 36 5.42 8.18 23.40
CA MET A 36 4.64 7.63 22.28
C MET A 36 4.37 8.67 21.19
N ASP A 37 4.21 9.95 21.54
CA ASP A 37 4.05 11.04 20.58
C ASP A 37 5.37 11.32 19.83
N SER A 38 6.52 11.28 20.53
CA SER A 38 7.84 11.35 19.90
C SER A 38 8.08 10.22 18.91
N LEU A 39 7.68 8.98 19.25
CA LEU A 39 7.80 7.83 18.34
C LEU A 39 6.94 7.99 17.09
N ARG A 40 5.69 8.45 17.21
CA ARG A 40 4.82 8.70 16.05
C ARG A 40 5.36 9.79 15.15
N LYS A 41 5.88 10.87 15.72
CA LYS A 41 6.51 11.96 14.95
C LYS A 41 7.73 11.48 14.19
N ALA A 42 8.60 10.69 14.83
CA ALA A 42 9.77 10.11 14.16
C ALA A 42 9.36 9.16 13.03
N GLN A 43 8.35 8.32 13.25
CA GLN A 43 7.83 7.42 12.23
C GLN A 43 7.19 8.20 11.06
N GLN A 44 6.43 9.24 11.36
CA GLN A 44 5.78 10.07 10.35
C GLN A 44 6.80 10.87 9.54
N GLN A 45 7.91 11.29 10.15
CA GLN A 45 9.04 11.91 9.44
C GLN A 45 9.72 10.91 8.50
N GLN A 46 9.99 9.68 8.94
CA GLN A 46 10.57 8.64 8.09
C GLN A 46 9.67 8.30 6.91
N ILE A 47 8.36 8.15 7.14
CA ILE A 47 7.38 7.91 6.06
C ILE A 47 7.35 9.10 5.09
N ALA A 48 7.37 10.34 5.57
CA ALA A 48 7.37 11.52 4.71
C ALA A 48 8.66 11.65 3.89
N GLU A 49 9.81 11.34 4.48
CA GLU A 49 11.11 11.33 3.81
C GLU A 49 11.19 10.20 2.77
N GLU A 50 10.69 9.01 3.10
CA GLU A 50 10.60 7.90 2.16
C GLU A 50 9.64 8.21 1.01
N MET A 51 8.47 8.80 1.28
CA MET A 51 7.54 9.26 0.24
C MET A 51 8.16 10.35 -0.64
N ALA A 52 8.88 11.32 -0.06
CA ALA A 52 9.58 12.35 -0.83
C ALA A 52 10.72 11.76 -1.68
N ARG A 53 11.46 10.78 -1.15
CA ARG A 53 12.50 10.05 -1.89
C ARG A 53 11.92 9.25 -3.05
N LEU A 54 10.79 8.57 -2.84
CA LEU A 54 10.07 7.84 -3.87
C LEU A 54 9.48 8.79 -4.92
N GLU A 55 8.99 9.96 -4.52
CA GLU A 55 8.52 11.02 -5.44
C GLU A 55 9.68 11.62 -6.25
N GLU A 56 10.84 11.85 -5.65
CA GLU A 56 12.06 12.30 -6.35
C GLU A 56 12.59 11.23 -7.30
N GLU A 57 12.62 9.96 -6.89
CA GLU A 57 12.96 8.82 -7.77
C GLU A 57 11.98 8.74 -8.95
N ASN A 58 10.68 8.87 -8.72
CA ASN A 58 9.67 8.83 -9.77
C ASN A 58 9.71 10.08 -10.69
N ASN A 59 10.10 11.24 -10.18
CA ASN A 59 10.22 12.49 -10.95
C ASN A 59 11.55 12.59 -11.74
N THR A 60 12.64 12.04 -11.21
CA THR A 60 13.90 11.88 -11.96
C THR A 60 13.80 10.76 -12.99
N GLU A 61 13.08 9.68 -12.69
CA GLU A 61 12.66 8.70 -13.69
C GLU A 61 11.73 9.36 -14.72
N SER A 62 10.83 10.27 -14.35
CA SER A 62 10.00 10.97 -15.33
C SER A 62 10.75 11.95 -16.27
N THR A 63 11.99 12.36 -15.95
CA THR A 63 12.77 13.32 -16.77
C THR A 63 13.95 12.69 -17.52
N GLU A 64 14.54 11.59 -17.02
CA GLU A 64 15.56 10.82 -17.77
C GLU A 64 15.03 9.49 -18.35
N SER A 65 13.91 8.96 -17.85
CA SER A 65 13.25 7.76 -18.40
C SER A 65 12.31 8.09 -19.56
N SER A 66 12.02 9.37 -19.86
CA SER A 66 11.26 9.75 -21.06
C SER A 66 12.03 9.51 -22.36
N GLU A 67 13.36 9.35 -22.32
CA GLU A 67 14.18 9.05 -23.51
C GLU A 67 15.04 7.79 -23.41
N SER A 68 15.18 7.13 -22.24
CA SER A 68 15.97 5.88 -22.15
C SER A 68 15.21 4.64 -21.68
N ALA A 69 14.03 4.74 -21.05
CA ALA A 69 13.13 3.57 -20.90
C ALA A 69 12.21 3.34 -22.11
N SER A 70 12.33 4.18 -23.14
CA SER A 70 11.74 3.94 -24.46
C SER A 70 12.57 2.97 -25.31
N GLU A 71 13.80 2.63 -24.89
CA GLU A 71 14.71 1.79 -25.67
C GLU A 71 14.89 0.36 -25.12
N GLU A 72 14.65 0.09 -23.84
CA GLU A 72 14.79 -1.27 -23.26
C GLU A 72 13.47 -2.04 -23.10
N MET A 73 12.30 -1.44 -23.35
CA MET A 73 11.06 -2.21 -23.57
C MET A 73 10.83 -2.49 -25.07
N LYS A 74 11.92 -2.64 -25.83
CA LYS A 74 11.95 -3.27 -27.15
C LYS A 74 12.39 -4.74 -27.09
N GLU A 75 12.41 -5.36 -25.91
CA GLU A 75 12.56 -6.81 -25.84
C GLU A 75 11.23 -7.52 -26.12
N GLU A 76 11.04 -7.80 -27.41
CA GLU A 76 10.58 -9.07 -27.95
C GLU A 76 9.48 -9.81 -27.17
N THR A 77 8.31 -9.19 -27.03
CA THR A 77 7.05 -9.96 -27.00
C THR A 77 6.18 -9.54 -28.16
N ALA A 78 6.39 -10.22 -29.29
CA ALA A 78 5.46 -10.37 -30.41
C ALA A 78 4.66 -9.11 -30.83
N GLY A 79 5.32 -8.04 -31.31
CA GLY A 79 4.69 -7.10 -32.24
C GLY A 79 3.52 -6.23 -31.73
N TYR A 80 3.39 -6.00 -30.42
CA TYR A 80 2.35 -5.13 -29.86
C TYR A 80 2.92 -3.79 -29.36
N THR A 81 2.23 -2.69 -29.67
CA THR A 81 2.56 -1.34 -29.17
C THR A 81 1.67 -1.02 -27.96
N PHE A 82 2.27 -0.91 -26.78
CA PHE A 82 1.56 -0.43 -25.60
C PHE A 82 1.52 1.10 -25.59
N MET A 83 0.35 1.66 -25.28
CA MET A 83 0.16 3.11 -25.13
C MET A 83 -0.17 3.42 -23.69
N GLU A 84 0.60 4.29 -23.04
CA GLU A 84 0.35 4.74 -21.67
C GLU A 84 -1.09 5.29 -21.46
N ASN A 85 -1.66 5.90 -22.52
CA ASN A 85 -3.03 6.42 -22.55
C ASN A 85 -3.99 5.58 -23.43
N GLY A 86 -3.75 4.28 -23.58
CA GLY A 86 -4.58 3.41 -24.40
C GLY A 86 -6.03 3.32 -23.90
N GLU A 87 -7.00 3.44 -24.81
CA GLU A 87 -8.42 3.37 -24.47
C GLU A 87 -8.92 1.94 -24.22
N TYR A 88 -8.18 0.92 -24.66
CA TYR A 88 -8.57 -0.49 -24.61
C TYR A 88 -7.59 -1.32 -23.79
N ALA A 89 -8.10 -2.32 -23.08
CA ALA A 89 -7.30 -3.31 -22.36
C ALA A 89 -7.90 -4.70 -22.52
N VAL A 90 -7.03 -5.72 -22.50
CA VAL A 90 -7.44 -7.12 -22.50
C VAL A 90 -7.74 -7.53 -21.08
N GLN A 91 -8.97 -7.94 -20.81
CA GLN A 91 -9.31 -8.51 -19.52
C GLN A 91 -9.35 -10.04 -19.64
N VAL A 92 -8.66 -10.71 -18.73
CA VAL A 92 -8.47 -12.18 -18.74
C VAL A 92 -9.12 -12.86 -17.53
N GLY A 93 -9.52 -12.07 -16.53
CA GLY A 93 -10.13 -12.58 -15.30
C GLY A 93 -11.04 -11.58 -14.60
N ALA A 94 -11.97 -12.10 -13.80
CA ALA A 94 -12.74 -11.35 -12.82
C ALA A 94 -12.95 -12.22 -11.58
N PHE A 95 -12.53 -11.72 -10.42
CA PHE A 95 -12.52 -12.47 -9.16
C PHE A 95 -13.26 -11.70 -8.07
N ARG A 96 -13.87 -12.42 -7.12
CA ARG A 96 -14.48 -11.83 -5.91
C ARG A 96 -13.47 -11.54 -4.79
N SER A 97 -12.21 -11.95 -4.96
CA SER A 97 -11.13 -11.80 -3.98
C SER A 97 -9.93 -11.17 -4.64
N GLU A 98 -9.38 -10.14 -4.00
CA GLU A 98 -8.19 -9.43 -4.44
C GLU A 98 -6.97 -10.35 -4.49
N ASP A 99 -6.75 -11.14 -3.43
CA ASP A 99 -5.64 -12.09 -3.34
C ASP A 99 -5.68 -13.12 -4.46
N LYS A 100 -6.87 -13.58 -4.85
CA LYS A 100 -7.03 -14.49 -5.99
C LYS A 100 -6.69 -13.80 -7.31
N ALA A 101 -7.05 -12.53 -7.48
CA ALA A 101 -6.73 -11.76 -8.69
C ALA A 101 -5.22 -11.48 -8.79
N LYS A 102 -4.59 -11.05 -7.69
CA LYS A 102 -3.14 -10.84 -7.58
C LYS A 102 -2.36 -12.14 -7.75
N GLY A 103 -2.79 -13.21 -7.08
CA GLY A 103 -2.21 -14.54 -7.22
C GLY A 103 -2.46 -15.14 -8.60
N TYR A 104 -3.51 -14.72 -9.31
CA TYR A 104 -3.67 -15.05 -10.72
C TYR A 104 -2.57 -14.39 -11.53
N ILE A 105 -2.38 -13.07 -11.44
CA ILE A 105 -1.29 -12.30 -12.11
C ILE A 105 0.09 -12.90 -11.81
N ALA A 106 0.35 -13.21 -10.54
CA ALA A 106 1.63 -13.76 -10.09
C ALA A 106 2.05 -15.05 -10.82
N LYS A 107 1.10 -15.86 -11.30
CA LYS A 107 1.39 -17.11 -12.05
C LYS A 107 2.02 -16.87 -13.42
N TRP A 108 1.97 -15.64 -13.90
CA TRP A 108 2.48 -15.21 -15.20
C TRP A 108 3.39 -13.99 -15.07
N SER A 109 3.79 -13.59 -13.86
CA SER A 109 4.82 -12.57 -13.65
C SER A 109 6.19 -12.99 -14.20
N ASP A 110 6.46 -14.30 -14.24
CA ASP A 110 7.68 -14.87 -14.87
C ASP A 110 7.65 -14.82 -16.40
N ARG A 111 6.47 -14.55 -16.98
CA ARG A 111 6.29 -14.41 -18.41
C ARG A 111 6.23 -12.92 -18.67
N ASN A 112 7.12 -12.41 -19.52
CA ASN A 112 7.36 -10.99 -19.77
C ASN A 112 6.11 -10.28 -20.34
N TYR A 113 5.01 -10.19 -19.60
CA TYR A 113 3.80 -9.49 -19.99
C TYR A 113 3.86 -8.09 -19.37
N PRO A 114 4.19 -7.06 -20.15
CA PRO A 114 4.73 -5.81 -19.62
C PRO A 114 3.73 -4.93 -18.85
N SER A 115 2.47 -5.32 -18.64
CA SER A 115 1.48 -4.46 -17.96
C SER A 115 0.24 -5.22 -17.48
N ALA A 116 0.39 -6.26 -16.65
CA ALA A 116 -0.74 -6.92 -16.00
C ALA A 116 -1.16 -6.15 -14.72
N TYR A 117 -2.44 -5.77 -14.60
CA TYR A 117 -2.94 -5.00 -13.46
C TYR A 117 -4.35 -5.42 -13.03
N THR A 118 -4.70 -5.14 -11.77
CA THR A 118 -6.04 -5.37 -11.22
C THR A 118 -6.81 -4.07 -11.04
N VAL A 119 -8.09 -4.08 -11.40
CA VAL A 119 -9.04 -2.98 -11.15
C VAL A 119 -10.16 -3.48 -10.25
N LYS A 120 -10.39 -2.79 -9.13
CA LYS A 120 -11.53 -3.02 -8.25
C LYS A 120 -12.76 -2.27 -8.80
N ILE A 121 -13.86 -2.99 -9.00
CA ILE A 121 -15.14 -2.46 -9.46
C ILE A 121 -16.23 -2.86 -8.46
N GLY A 122 -17.18 -1.97 -8.19
CA GLY A 122 -18.32 -2.21 -7.31
C GLY A 122 -18.17 -1.61 -5.92
N GLU A 123 -19.24 -1.68 -5.14
CA GLU A 123 -19.33 -1.08 -3.82
C GLU A 123 -19.24 -2.16 -2.73
N GLU A 124 -18.40 -1.92 -1.73
CA GLU A 124 -18.21 -2.84 -0.60
C GLU A 124 -19.49 -2.99 0.23
N GLU A 125 -20.30 -1.93 0.34
CA GLU A 125 -21.54 -1.93 1.11
C GLU A 125 -22.58 -2.95 0.58
N HIS A 126 -22.55 -3.25 -0.71
CA HIS A 126 -23.46 -4.19 -1.36
C HIS A 126 -22.85 -5.58 -1.58
N GLY A 127 -21.58 -5.79 -1.20
CA GLY A 127 -20.90 -7.08 -1.37
C GLY A 127 -20.62 -7.47 -2.83
N ASP A 128 -20.81 -6.54 -3.79
CA ASP A 128 -20.64 -6.77 -5.22
C ASP A 128 -19.31 -6.21 -5.75
N VAL A 129 -18.26 -6.40 -4.96
CA VAL A 129 -16.89 -6.06 -5.36
C VAL A 129 -16.32 -7.15 -6.26
N TRP A 130 -15.79 -6.71 -7.39
CA TRP A 130 -15.07 -7.53 -8.36
C TRP A 130 -13.69 -6.96 -8.62
N PHE A 131 -12.70 -7.84 -8.65
CA PHE A 131 -11.33 -7.57 -9.02
C PHE A 131 -11.10 -8.09 -10.44
N ARG A 132 -11.04 -7.16 -11.39
CA ARG A 132 -10.86 -7.45 -12.81
C ARG A 132 -9.37 -7.45 -13.14
N VAL A 133 -8.88 -8.50 -13.79
CA VAL A 133 -7.48 -8.62 -14.19
C VAL A 133 -7.35 -8.23 -15.65
N ARG A 134 -6.60 -7.16 -15.91
CA ARG A 134 -6.37 -6.55 -17.22
C ARG A 134 -4.90 -6.62 -17.61
N VAL A 135 -4.65 -6.63 -18.92
CA VAL A 135 -3.31 -6.70 -19.52
C VAL A 135 -3.22 -5.63 -20.60
N GLY A 136 -2.20 -4.79 -20.46
CA GLY A 136 -1.85 -3.77 -21.44
C GLY A 136 -2.83 -2.62 -21.54
N PHE A 137 -2.38 -1.62 -22.29
CA PHE A 137 -3.15 -0.47 -22.71
C PHE A 137 -2.92 -0.29 -24.21
N PHE A 138 -4.00 -0.31 -24.97
CA PHE A 138 -3.99 -0.31 -26.44
C PHE A 138 -4.81 0.87 -26.97
N GLY A 139 -4.31 1.52 -28.02
CA GLY A 139 -5.07 2.54 -28.74
C GLY A 139 -6.16 1.93 -29.62
N SER A 140 -5.96 0.71 -30.13
CA SER A 140 -6.94 0.00 -30.95
C SER A 140 -7.54 -1.23 -30.26
N LYS A 141 -8.82 -1.46 -30.51
CA LYS A 141 -9.52 -2.69 -30.10
C LYS A 141 -8.93 -3.94 -30.76
N GLU A 142 -8.46 -3.82 -32.00
CA GLU A 142 -7.89 -4.95 -32.76
C GLU A 142 -6.56 -5.42 -32.17
N GLU A 143 -5.67 -4.48 -31.79
CA GLU A 143 -4.39 -4.80 -31.13
C GLU A 143 -4.63 -5.53 -29.80
N ALA A 144 -5.56 -5.04 -28.99
CA ALA A 144 -5.99 -5.70 -27.77
C ALA A 144 -6.57 -7.10 -28.06
N ALA A 145 -7.40 -7.25 -29.08
CA ALA A 145 -8.00 -8.54 -29.41
C ALA A 145 -6.96 -9.58 -29.85
N ASN A 146 -5.94 -9.17 -30.60
CA ASN A 146 -4.85 -10.03 -31.05
C ASN A 146 -4.04 -10.56 -29.85
N LEU A 147 -3.59 -9.67 -28.96
CA LEU A 147 -2.89 -10.10 -27.74
C LEU A 147 -3.80 -10.98 -26.88
N GLY A 148 -5.09 -10.62 -26.74
CA GLY A 148 -6.04 -11.40 -25.97
C GLY A 148 -6.26 -12.81 -26.51
N ALA A 149 -6.27 -13.00 -27.82
CA ALA A 149 -6.39 -14.31 -28.45
C ALA A 149 -5.13 -15.18 -28.26
N GLU A 150 -3.95 -14.56 -28.23
CA GLU A 150 -2.68 -15.22 -27.91
C GLU A 150 -2.67 -15.65 -26.45
N LEU A 151 -2.91 -14.72 -25.53
CA LEU A 151 -3.03 -14.98 -24.10
C LEU A 151 -4.03 -16.09 -23.82
N ALA A 152 -5.25 -16.02 -24.37
CA ALA A 152 -6.29 -17.01 -24.15
C ALA A 152 -5.84 -18.45 -24.48
N LYS A 153 -5.04 -18.63 -25.53
CA LYS A 153 -4.47 -19.95 -25.89
C LYS A 153 -3.39 -20.37 -24.90
N GLU A 154 -2.53 -19.45 -24.49
CA GLU A 154 -1.39 -19.73 -23.62
C GLU A 154 -1.80 -20.05 -22.18
N ILE A 155 -2.72 -19.27 -21.61
CA ILE A 155 -3.20 -19.42 -20.24
C ILE A 155 -4.49 -20.22 -20.14
N ASN A 156 -4.96 -20.78 -21.26
CA ASN A 156 -6.20 -21.56 -21.38
C ASN A 156 -7.37 -20.84 -20.68
N SER A 157 -7.52 -19.55 -20.98
CA SER A 157 -8.51 -18.67 -20.36
C SER A 157 -9.42 -18.05 -21.42
N GLY A 158 -10.56 -17.52 -20.98
CA GLY A 158 -11.29 -16.54 -21.79
C GLY A 158 -10.54 -15.21 -21.85
N TYR A 159 -10.85 -14.41 -22.87
CA TYR A 159 -10.42 -13.02 -22.94
C TYR A 159 -11.58 -12.13 -23.41
N TRP A 160 -11.53 -10.87 -23.02
CA TRP A 160 -12.46 -9.86 -23.49
C TRP A 160 -11.78 -8.50 -23.58
N VAL A 161 -12.03 -7.79 -24.67
CA VAL A 161 -11.51 -6.43 -24.85
C VAL A 161 -12.48 -5.47 -24.18
N SER A 162 -11.98 -4.69 -23.23
CA SER A 162 -12.77 -3.69 -22.48
C SER A 162 -12.15 -2.31 -22.64
N LYS A 163 -13.00 -1.28 -22.59
CA LYS A 163 -12.50 0.10 -22.46
C LYS A 163 -11.97 0.33 -21.04
N VAL A 164 -10.92 1.12 -20.95
CA VAL A 164 -10.27 1.47 -19.68
C VAL A 164 -11.07 2.55 -18.92
N ARG A 165 -11.88 3.34 -19.64
CA ARG A 165 -12.83 4.35 -19.10
C ARG A 165 -14.21 3.79 -18.79
#